data_AF-A0A8B9HYM5-F1
#
_entry.id   AF-A0A8B9HYM5-F1
#
_cell.length_a   1.000
_cell.length_b   1.000
_cell.length_c   1.000
_cell.angle_alpha   90.00
_cell.angle_beta   90.00
_cell.angle_gamma   90.00
#
_symmetry.space_group_name_H-M   'P 1'
#
loop_
_entity.id
_entity.type
_entity.pdbx_description
1 polymer ?
#
loop_
_entity_poly.entity_id
_entity_poly.type
_entity_poly.pdbx_seq_one_letter_code
_entity_poly.pdbx_strand_id
1 'polypeptide(L)' 'ILGKELGCGQFGVVLEGFWNGKKVAVKTVREDAMSEEEFKEEAKIMT' A
#
# COMPACT_ATOMS: atom_id res chain seq x y z
N ILE A 1 12.77 -4.00 -1.02
CA ILE A 1 12.83 -4.69 0.30
C ILE A 1 11.74 -4.08 1.17
N LEU A 2 10.94 -4.93 1.83
CA LEU A 2 9.97 -4.49 2.85
C LEU A 2 10.63 -4.57 4.23
N GLY A 3 10.42 -3.54 5.03
CA GLY A 3 10.95 -3.38 6.39
C GLY A 3 9.87 -3.54 7.44
N LYS A 4 10.03 -2.82 8.55
CA LYS A 4 9.12 -2.89 9.71
C LYS A 4 7.72 -2.37 9.39
N GLU A 5 6.75 -2.81 10.16
CA GLU A 5 5.44 -2.19 10.20
C GLU A 5 5.53 -0.76 10.76
N LEU A 6 4.83 0.15 10.08
CA LEU A 6 4.67 1.56 10.45
C LEU A 6 3.27 1.84 11.01
N GLY A 7 2.28 1.02 10.65
CA GLY A 7 0.93 1.07 11.23
C GLY A 7 -0.03 0.08 10.57
N CYS A 8 -1.21 -0.05 11.17
CA CYS A 8 -2.29 -0.92 10.70
C CYS A 8 -3.62 -0.15 10.74
N GLY A 9 -4.43 -0.30 9.69
CA GLY A 9 -5.75 0.32 9.59
C GLY A 9 -6.80 -0.65 9.04
N GLN A 10 -8.00 -0.13 8.80
CA GLN A 10 -9.15 -0.93 8.34
C GLN A 10 -8.84 -1.75 7.08
N PHE A 11 -8.08 -1.17 6.14
CA PHE A 11 -7.85 -1.75 4.82
C PHE A 11 -6.56 -2.56 4.70
N GLY A 12 -5.70 -2.58 5.72
CA GLY A 12 -4.41 -3.29 5.65
C GLY A 12 -3.31 -2.68 6.51
N VAL A 13 -2.07 -3.09 6.26
CA VAL A 13 -0.88 -2.64 6.99
C VAL A 13 -0.04 -1.69 6.15
N VAL A 14 0.68 -0.80 6.81
CA VAL A 14 1.67 0.07 6.20
C VAL A 14 3.05 -0.39 6.66
N LEU A 15 3.91 -0.69 5.71
CA LEU A 15 5.29 -1.13 5.94
C LEU A 15 6.27 -0.07 5.48
N GLU A 16 7.44 -0.01 6.11
CA GLU A 16 8.60 0.69 5.56
C GLU A 16 9.08 -0.06 4.32
N GLY A 17 9.52 0.64 3.29
CA GLY A 17 10.05 0.04 2.08
C GLY A 17 11.23 0.82 1.50
N PHE A 18 12.00 0.13 0.66
CA PHE A 18 13.02 0.76 -0.17
C PHE A 18 12.75 0.45 -1.65
N TRP A 19 12.62 1.51 -2.44
CA TRP A 19 12.45 1.45 -3.89
C TRP A 19 13.46 2.39 -4.56
N ASN A 20 14.29 1.85 -5.46
CA ASN A 20 15.37 2.58 -6.15
C ASN A 20 16.25 3.41 -5.20
N GLY A 21 16.67 2.83 -4.07
CA GLY A 21 17.50 3.48 -3.06
C GLY A 21 16.78 4.53 -2.20
N LYS A 22 15.51 4.83 -2.47
CA LYS A 22 14.70 5.78 -1.70
C LYS A 22 13.81 5.04 -0.70
N LYS A 23 13.72 5.61 0.51
CA LYS A 23 12.78 5.15 1.54
C LYS A 23 11.35 5.56 1.15
N VAL A 24 10.44 4.61 1.19
CA VAL A 24 9.02 4.77 0.87
C VAL A 24 8.14 4.10 1.93
N ALA A 25 6.87 4.49 2.00
CA ALA A 25 5.86 3.74 2.74
C ALA A 25 5.09 2.84 1.75
N VAL A 26 4.87 1.59 2.11
CA VAL A 26 4.14 0.62 1.29
C VAL A 26 2.86 0.24 2.04
N LYS A 27 1.71 0.74 1.57
CA LYS A 27 0.40 0.38 2.10
C LYS A 27 -0.12 -0.86 1.38
N THR A 28 -0.36 -1.94 2.11
CA THR A 28 -1.03 -3.13 1.59
C THR A 28 -2.54 -2.98 1.71
N VAL A 29 -3.27 -3.64 0.82
CA VAL A 29 -4.73 -3.70 0.83
C VAL A 29 -5.14 -5.16 1.01
N ARG A 30 -6.06 -5.44 1.93
CA ARG A 30 -6.60 -6.79 2.12
C ARG A 30 -7.46 -7.19 0.92
N GLU A 31 -7.41 -8.45 0.53
CA GLU A 31 -8.11 -8.95 -0.67
C GLU A 31 -9.63 -8.80 -0.60
N ASP A 32 -10.21 -8.76 0.61
CA ASP A 32 -11.64 -8.58 0.86
C ASP A 32 -12.06 -7.10 0.95
N ALA A 33 -11.12 -6.16 0.91
CA ALA A 33 -11.40 -4.74 1.09
C ALA A 33 -11.96 -4.07 -0.17
N MET A 34 -11.54 -4.51 -1.35
CA MET A 34 -11.96 -3.98 -2.65
C MET A 34 -11.54 -4.91 -3.80
N SER A 35 -12.17 -4.78 -4.97
CA SER A 35 -11.73 -5.49 -6.16
C SER A 35 -10.42 -4.92 -6.72
N GLU A 36 -9.64 -5.76 -7.42
CA GLU A 36 -8.39 -5.30 -8.05
C GLU A 36 -8.63 -4.25 -9.14
N GLU A 37 -9.76 -4.34 -9.85
CA GLU A 37 -10.19 -3.37 -10.86
C GLU A 37 -10.45 -1.99 -10.24
N GLU A 38 -11.31 -1.91 -9.21
CA GLU A 38 -11.61 -0.65 -8.51
C GLU A 38 -10.34 -0.04 -7.90
N PHE A 39 -9.46 -0.86 -7.33
CA PHE A 39 -8.20 -0.39 -6.77
C PHE A 39 -7.33 0.31 -7.81
N LYS A 40 -7.20 -0.29 -9.01
CA LYS A 40 -6.42 0.30 -10.11
C LYS A 40 -7.06 1.56 -10.66
N GLU A 41 -8.39 1.64 -10.72
CA GLU A 41 -9.09 2.84 -11.17
C GLU A 41 -8.92 4.00 -10.21
N GLU A 42 -9.11 3.78 -8.91
CA GLU A 42 -8.89 4.82 -7.89
C GLU A 42 -7.43 5.28 -7.85
N ALA A 43 -6.48 4.34 -7.98
CA ALA A 43 -5.04 4.65 -8.00
C ALA A 43 -4.65 5.58 -9.16
N LYS A 44 -5.36 5.54 -10.30
CA LYS A 44 -5.10 6.44 -11.43
C LYS A 44 -5.53 7.88 -11.17
N ILE A 45 -6.49 8.08 -10.25
CA ILE A 45 -7.08 9.40 -9.95
C ILE A 45 -6.34 10.08 -8.78
N MET A 46 -5.66 9.31 -7.93
CA MET A 46 -4.82 9.84 -6.85
C MET A 46 -3.54 10.49 -7.41
N THR A 47 -3.58 11.82 -7.63
CA THR A 47 -2.41 12.65 -7.96
C THR A 47 -1.98 13.54 -6.81
#